data_AF-A0A3C1IC05-F1
#
_entry.id   AF-A0A3C1IC05-F1
#
_cell.length_a   1.000
_cell.length_b   1.000
_cell.length_c   1.000
_cell.angle_alpha   90.00
_cell.angle_beta   90.00
_cell.angle_gamma   90.00
#
_symmetry.space_group_name_H-M   'P 1'
#
loop_
_entity.id
_entity.type
_entity.pdbx_description
1 polymer ?
#
loop_
_entity_poly.entity_id
_entity_poly.type
_entity_poly.pdbx_seq_one_letter_code
_entity_poly.pdbx_strand_id
1 'polypeptide(L)'
;MNLIRPEARAAIWRWRETLFGLCLLLLALWWGLTAFGVLRYVAAALMVAGGLLVVAGLQRGRFRLGNSGAGVVQVIEGQLAYFGPQAGGAVALSELAMVSLDNRHRPSRWVLCQPGVEDLEIPVNATGGEALFDAFAALPEFQVDVMLQQLRHPSDGTVVIWRSAASAPQFRLEH
;
A
#
# COMPACT_ATOMS: atom_id res chain seq x y z
N MET A 1 -15.44 32.82 -1.88
CA MET A 1 -14.67 32.32 -0.71
C MET A 1 -15.38 31.08 -0.20
N ASN A 2 -14.91 29.88 -0.58
CA ASN A 2 -15.53 28.62 -0.17
C ASN A 2 -14.56 27.93 0.80
N LEU A 3 -14.89 27.94 2.09
CA LEU A 3 -14.02 27.50 3.19
C LEU A 3 -14.03 25.97 3.40
N ILE A 4 -14.18 25.19 2.32
CA ILE A 4 -14.08 23.73 2.39
C ILE A 4 -13.04 23.32 1.36
N ARG A 5 -11.85 22.90 1.84
CA ARG A 5 -10.85 22.28 0.98
C ARG A 5 -11.51 21.12 0.21
N PRO A 6 -11.34 21.00 -1.11
CA PRO A 6 -11.96 19.94 -1.91
C PRO A 6 -11.61 18.53 -1.38
N GLU A 7 -10.45 18.39 -0.74
CA GLU A 7 -10.01 17.19 -0.04
C GLU A 7 -10.92 16.79 1.14
N ALA A 8 -11.41 17.76 1.94
CA ALA A 8 -12.30 17.50 3.06
C ALA A 8 -13.71 17.11 2.59
N ARG A 9 -14.18 17.70 1.49
CA ARG A 9 -15.46 17.34 0.86
C ARG A 9 -15.41 15.94 0.25
N ALA A 10 -14.31 15.60 -0.41
CA ALA A 10 -14.06 14.26 -0.92
C ALA A 10 -14.01 13.23 0.22
N ALA A 11 -13.38 13.57 1.35
CA ALA A 11 -13.39 12.74 2.54
C ALA A 11 -14.80 12.52 3.10
N ILE A 12 -15.62 13.56 3.27
CA ILE A 12 -16.99 13.44 3.79
C ILE A 12 -17.88 12.61 2.85
N TRP A 13 -17.79 12.82 1.54
CA TRP A 13 -18.50 11.99 0.55
C TRP A 13 -18.00 10.53 0.55
N ARG A 14 -16.72 10.31 0.82
CA ARG A 14 -16.08 8.99 0.89
C ARG A 14 -16.52 8.16 2.11
N TRP A 15 -16.92 8.80 3.21
CA TRP A 15 -17.36 8.11 4.44
C TRP A 15 -18.88 8.13 4.65
N ARG A 16 -19.65 8.63 3.68
CA ARG A 16 -21.10 8.79 3.78
C ARG A 16 -21.80 7.47 4.11
N GLU A 17 -21.41 6.38 3.47
CA GLU A 17 -22.00 5.05 3.69
C GLU A 17 -21.75 4.53 5.10
N THR A 18 -20.54 4.78 5.64
CA THR A 18 -20.17 4.42 7.01
C THR A 18 -20.92 5.26 8.04
N LEU A 19 -21.07 6.56 7.78
CA LEU A 19 -21.84 7.48 8.64
C LEU A 19 -23.33 7.11 8.67
N PHE A 20 -23.93 6.77 7.52
CA PHE A 20 -25.31 6.28 7.49
C PHE A 20 -25.46 4.95 8.23
N GLY A 21 -24.53 4.01 8.03
CA GLY A 21 -24.52 2.73 8.75
C GLY A 21 -24.40 2.90 10.27
N LEU A 22 -23.55 3.84 10.72
CA LEU A 22 -23.36 4.17 12.13
C LEU A 22 -24.62 4.83 12.73
N CYS A 23 -25.23 5.78 12.03
CA CYS A 23 -26.50 6.39 12.44
C CYS A 23 -27.62 5.34 12.56
N LEU A 24 -27.69 4.40 11.60
CA LEU A 24 -28.69 3.34 11.62
C LEU A 24 -28.47 2.36 12.79
N LEU A 25 -27.21 2.05 13.11
CA LEU A 25 -26.83 1.25 14.27
C LEU A 25 -27.21 1.92 15.59
N LEU A 26 -26.91 3.21 15.74
CA LEU A 26 -27.26 3.97 16.94
C LEU A 26 -28.79 4.05 17.12
N LEU A 27 -29.54 4.21 16.03
CA LEU A 27 -31.00 4.19 16.05
C LEU A 27 -31.56 2.82 16.43
N ALA A 28 -31.01 1.74 15.86
CA ALA A 28 -31.40 0.37 16.18
C ALA A 28 -31.07 0.01 17.63
N LEU A 29 -29.93 0.46 18.16
CA LEU A 29 -29.53 0.27 19.55
C LEU A 29 -30.46 1.03 20.51
N TRP A 30 -30.84 2.26 20.17
CA TRP A 30 -31.78 3.06 20.95
C TRP A 30 -33.17 2.38 20.99
N TRP A 31 -33.69 1.93 19.84
CA TRP A 31 -34.95 1.18 19.81
C TRP A 31 -34.87 -0.17 20.54
N GLY A 32 -33.74 -0.87 20.48
CA GLY A 32 -33.54 -2.11 21.24
C GLY A 32 -33.56 -1.94 22.77
N LEU A 33 -33.11 -0.78 23.27
CA LEU A 33 -33.09 -0.45 24.69
C LEU A 33 -34.43 0.12 25.21
N THR A 34 -35.25 0.72 24.34
CA THR A 34 -36.48 1.43 24.73
C THR A 34 -37.77 0.66 24.41
N ALA A 35 -37.73 -0.32 23.51
CA ALA A 35 -38.91 -1.06 23.08
C ALA A 35 -39.04 -2.44 23.75
N PHE A 36 -40.29 -2.81 24.08
CA PHE A 36 -40.65 -4.14 24.59
C PHE A 36 -41.50 -4.92 23.56
N GLY A 37 -41.39 -6.25 23.52
CA GLY A 37 -42.15 -7.13 22.61
C GLY A 37 -41.50 -7.40 21.25
N VAL A 38 -42.31 -7.65 20.21
CA VAL A 38 -41.88 -8.04 18.84
C VAL A 38 -40.90 -7.02 18.23
N LEU A 39 -41.05 -5.74 18.58
CA LEU A 39 -40.21 -4.65 18.11
C LEU A 39 -38.72 -4.83 18.52
N ARG A 40 -38.44 -5.56 19.61
CA ARG A 40 -37.08 -5.88 20.06
C ARG A 40 -36.37 -6.88 19.13
N TYR A 41 -37.10 -7.84 18.55
CA TYR A 41 -36.53 -8.78 17.58
C TYR A 41 -36.22 -8.09 16.24
N VAL A 42 -37.08 -7.15 15.82
CA VAL A 42 -36.82 -6.30 14.64
C VAL A 42 -35.58 -5.42 14.87
N ALA A 43 -35.44 -4.82 16.05
CA ALA A 43 -34.26 -4.04 16.41
C ALA A 43 -32.98 -4.90 16.42
N ALA A 44 -33.04 -6.13 16.93
CA ALA A 44 -31.89 -7.05 16.91
C ALA A 44 -31.46 -7.40 15.47
N ALA A 45 -32.40 -7.67 14.56
CA ALA A 45 -32.11 -7.94 13.16
C ALA A 45 -31.47 -6.72 12.46
N LEU A 46 -31.97 -5.52 12.73
CA LEU A 46 -31.39 -4.27 12.22
C LEU A 46 -30.00 -3.99 12.79
N MET A 47 -29.74 -4.34 14.05
CA MET A 47 -28.43 -4.19 14.67
C MET A 47 -27.38 -5.10 14.01
N VAL A 48 -27.74 -6.35 13.70
CA VAL A 48 -26.88 -7.28 12.96
C VAL A 48 -26.62 -6.77 11.54
N ALA A 49 -27.65 -6.34 10.82
CA ALA A 49 -27.51 -5.79 9.47
C ALA A 49 -26.64 -4.53 9.45
N GLY A 50 -26.85 -3.61 10.40
CA GLY A 50 -26.03 -2.40 10.55
C GLY A 50 -24.58 -2.70 10.91
N GLY A 51 -24.35 -3.69 11.78
CA GLY A 51 -23.02 -4.20 12.12
C GLY A 51 -22.28 -4.73 10.89
N LEU A 52 -22.95 -5.56 10.08
CA LEU A 52 -22.38 -6.09 8.83
C LEU A 52 -22.03 -4.98 7.83
N LEU A 53 -22.89 -3.96 7.69
CA LEU A 53 -22.62 -2.81 6.82
C LEU A 53 -21.42 -1.99 7.31
N VAL A 54 -21.28 -1.78 8.62
CA VAL A 54 -20.10 -1.09 9.18
C VAL A 54 -18.83 -1.89 8.95
N VAL A 55 -18.85 -3.20 9.19
CA VAL A 55 -17.69 -4.08 8.92
C VAL A 55 -17.31 -4.05 7.44
N ALA A 56 -18.28 -4.17 6.54
CA ALA A 56 -18.04 -4.08 5.10
C ALA A 56 -17.53 -2.69 4.67
N GLY A 57 -18.06 -1.62 5.26
CA GLY A 57 -17.59 -0.25 5.05
C GLY A 57 -16.16 -0.05 5.56
N LEU A 58 -15.81 -0.62 6.70
CA LEU A 58 -14.47 -0.55 7.28
C LEU A 58 -13.46 -1.36 6.46
N GLN A 59 -13.85 -2.53 5.95
CA GLN A 59 -13.06 -3.31 5.00
C GLN A 59 -12.83 -2.52 3.71
N ARG A 60 -13.88 -1.97 3.10
CA ARG A 60 -13.79 -1.15 1.87
C ARG A 60 -13.00 0.13 2.07
N GLY A 61 -13.11 0.75 3.25
CA GLY A 61 -12.33 1.89 3.68
C GLY A 61 -10.85 1.53 3.77
N ARG A 62 -10.49 0.43 4.43
CA ARG A 62 -9.10 -0.05 4.53
C ARG A 62 -8.46 -0.34 3.17
N PHE A 63 -9.20 -0.94 2.24
CA PHE A 63 -8.71 -1.17 0.87
C PHE A 63 -8.52 0.12 0.04
N ARG A 64 -9.17 1.23 0.42
CA ARG A 64 -9.07 2.53 -0.29
C ARG A 64 -8.29 3.62 0.45
N LEU A 65 -8.01 3.44 1.73
CA LEU A 65 -7.19 4.36 2.54
C LEU A 65 -5.70 4.01 2.52
N GLY A 66 -5.34 2.79 2.09
CA GLY A 66 -3.95 2.36 1.97
C GLY A 66 -3.20 3.07 0.85
N ASN A 67 -3.23 2.54 -0.37
CA ASN A 67 -2.13 2.77 -1.31
C ASN A 67 -2.57 2.95 -2.77
N SER A 68 -3.83 3.33 -3.05
CA SER A 68 -4.40 3.31 -4.41
C SER A 68 -3.81 4.32 -5.41
N GLY A 69 -2.81 5.12 -5.03
CA GLY A 69 -2.11 6.04 -5.95
C GLY A 69 -0.78 5.50 -6.49
N ALA A 70 -0.17 4.53 -5.81
CA ALA A 70 1.22 4.13 -6.06
C ALA A 70 1.36 2.76 -6.74
N GLY A 71 0.27 2.08 -7.06
CA GLY A 71 0.29 0.75 -7.66
C GLY A 71 0.33 -0.42 -6.67
N VAL A 72 0.45 -1.64 -7.19
CA VAL A 72 0.48 -2.89 -6.42
C VAL A 72 1.75 -3.68 -6.75
N VAL A 73 2.42 -4.19 -5.73
CA VAL A 73 3.54 -5.12 -5.85
C VAL A 73 3.05 -6.53 -5.53
N GLN A 74 3.47 -7.49 -6.35
CA GLN A 74 3.17 -8.90 -6.16
C GLN A 74 4.45 -9.72 -6.32
N VAL A 75 4.63 -10.69 -5.41
CA VAL A 75 5.75 -11.62 -5.47
C VAL A 75 5.19 -13.04 -5.60
N ILE A 76 5.53 -13.72 -6.70
CA ILE A 76 5.11 -15.10 -6.98
C ILE A 76 6.33 -15.88 -7.44
N GLU A 77 6.66 -16.98 -6.77
CA GLU A 77 7.72 -17.92 -7.21
C GLU A 77 9.08 -17.25 -7.47
N GLY A 78 9.45 -16.23 -6.69
CA GLY A 78 10.71 -15.50 -6.87
C GLY A 78 10.69 -14.50 -8.03
N GLN A 79 9.54 -14.27 -8.64
CA GLN A 79 9.30 -13.16 -9.55
C GLN A 79 8.60 -12.02 -8.83
N LEU A 80 9.11 -10.81 -9.03
CA LEU A 80 8.58 -9.59 -8.46
C LEU A 80 7.94 -8.74 -9.56
N ALA A 81 6.63 -8.56 -9.48
CA ALA A 81 5.85 -7.77 -10.42
C ALA A 81 5.32 -6.51 -9.76
N TYR A 82 5.41 -5.39 -10.45
CA TYR A 82 4.83 -4.13 -10.05
C TYR A 82 3.87 -3.61 -11.12
N PHE A 83 2.66 -3.29 -10.66
CA PHE A 83 1.57 -2.77 -11.48
C PHE A 83 1.24 -1.35 -11.02
N GLY A 84 1.92 -0.37 -11.62
CA GLY A 84 1.66 1.05 -11.40
C GLY A 84 0.68 1.64 -12.42
N PRO A 85 0.12 2.84 -12.13
CA PRO A 85 -0.87 3.48 -12.99
C PRO A 85 -0.30 4.04 -14.31
N GLN A 86 1.00 4.37 -14.36
CA GLN A 86 1.67 4.84 -15.59
C GLN A 86 2.76 3.90 -16.09
N ALA A 87 3.38 3.15 -15.18
CA ALA A 87 4.49 2.25 -15.46
C ALA A 87 4.35 0.98 -14.62
N GLY A 88 4.84 -0.13 -15.15
CA GLY A 88 4.82 -1.42 -14.49
C GLY A 88 5.74 -2.39 -15.21
N GLY A 89 6.09 -3.48 -14.54
CA GLY A 89 7.02 -4.47 -15.06
C GLY A 89 7.18 -5.62 -14.08
N ALA A 90 7.95 -6.62 -14.49
CA ALA A 90 8.27 -7.75 -13.65
C ALA A 90 9.74 -8.10 -13.79
N VAL A 91 10.39 -8.39 -12.67
CA VAL A 91 11.79 -8.78 -12.59
C VAL A 91 11.92 -10.08 -11.80
N ALA A 92 12.85 -10.94 -12.20
CA ALA A 92 13.16 -12.15 -11.46
C ALA A 92 14.17 -11.84 -10.36
N LEU A 93 13.88 -12.19 -9.10
CA LEU A 93 14.78 -11.97 -7.97
C LEU A 93 16.14 -12.66 -8.16
N SER A 94 16.16 -13.80 -8.86
CA SER A 94 17.38 -14.54 -9.19
C SER A 94 18.27 -13.84 -10.23
N GLU A 95 17.70 -12.97 -11.07
CA GLU A 95 18.42 -12.24 -12.13
C GLU A 95 18.69 -10.78 -11.77
N LEU A 96 18.27 -10.37 -10.57
CA LEU A 96 18.42 -9.02 -10.08
C LEU A 96 19.90 -8.68 -9.93
N ALA A 97 20.36 -7.62 -10.60
CA ALA A 97 21.75 -7.19 -10.55
C ALA A 97 21.99 -6.15 -9.46
N MET A 98 21.04 -5.24 -9.25
CA MET A 98 21.17 -4.15 -8.29
C MET A 98 19.81 -3.72 -7.71
N VAL A 99 19.81 -3.42 -6.42
CA VAL A 99 18.69 -2.75 -5.72
C VAL A 99 19.19 -1.42 -5.19
N SER A 100 18.52 -0.35 -5.60
CA SER A 100 18.78 0.98 -5.06
C SER A 100 17.49 1.68 -4.62
N LEU A 101 17.65 2.65 -3.75
CA LEU A 101 16.58 3.51 -3.29
C LEU A 101 16.87 4.92 -3.80
N ASP A 102 16.04 5.40 -4.72
CA ASP A 102 16.05 6.77 -5.17
C ASP A 102 15.17 7.64 -4.26
N ASN A 103 15.81 8.49 -3.47
CA ASN A 103 15.16 9.42 -2.56
C ASN A 103 14.92 10.80 -3.17
N ARG A 104 15.31 11.04 -4.43
CA ARG A 104 15.07 12.31 -5.12
C ARG A 104 13.58 12.58 -5.35
N HIS A 105 12.79 11.51 -5.43
CA HIS A 105 11.35 11.57 -5.57
C HIS A 105 10.65 11.51 -4.19
N ARG A 106 9.50 12.18 -4.06
CA ARG A 106 8.62 12.08 -2.90
C ARG A 106 7.25 11.56 -3.37
N PRO A 107 6.84 10.33 -3.01
CA PRO A 107 7.54 9.34 -2.18
C PRO A 107 8.81 8.77 -2.86
N SER A 108 9.77 8.28 -2.05
CA SER A 108 10.97 7.60 -2.56
C SER A 108 10.60 6.39 -3.42
N ARG A 109 11.51 5.97 -4.31
CA ARG A 109 11.28 4.85 -5.23
C ARG A 109 12.40 3.82 -5.11
N TRP A 110 12.04 2.56 -5.04
CA TRP A 110 12.96 1.45 -5.28
C TRP A 110 13.26 1.37 -6.76
N VAL A 111 14.52 1.21 -7.13
CA VAL A 111 14.96 0.99 -8.50
C VAL A 111 15.64 -0.37 -8.56
N LEU A 112 15.05 -1.26 -9.34
CA LEU A 112 15.46 -2.65 -9.51
C LEU A 112 16.05 -2.82 -10.91
N CYS A 113 17.35 -3.08 -10.97
CA CYS A 113 18.06 -3.26 -12.23
C CYS A 113 18.22 -4.74 -12.54
N GLN A 114 17.73 -5.16 -13.71
CA GLN A 114 17.93 -6.51 -14.26
C GLN A 114 18.63 -6.39 -15.62
N PRO A 115 19.69 -7.17 -15.90
CA PRO A 115 20.39 -7.10 -17.18
C PRO A 115 19.45 -7.42 -18.35
N GLY A 116 19.40 -6.54 -19.35
CA GLY A 116 18.62 -6.76 -20.58
C GLY A 116 17.15 -6.34 -20.50
N VAL A 117 16.69 -5.79 -19.37
CA VAL A 117 15.35 -5.22 -19.19
C VAL A 117 15.46 -3.79 -18.67
N GLU A 118 14.43 -2.97 -18.91
CA GLU A 118 14.34 -1.62 -18.34
C GLU A 118 14.23 -1.68 -16.80
N ASP A 119 14.83 -0.70 -16.13
CA ASP A 119 14.85 -0.63 -14.67
C ASP A 119 13.43 -0.50 -14.11
N LEU A 120 13.09 -1.35 -13.15
CA LEU A 120 11.76 -1.34 -12.53
C LEU A 120 11.73 -0.38 -11.35
N GLU A 121 10.98 0.71 -11.48
CA GLU A 121 10.76 1.69 -10.42
C GLU A 121 9.48 1.39 -9.61
N ILE A 122 9.61 1.27 -8.30
CA ILE A 122 8.50 0.94 -7.39
C ILE A 122 8.44 1.99 -6.26
N PRO A 123 7.37 2.78 -6.13
CA PRO A 123 7.22 3.70 -5.00
C PRO A 123 7.22 2.96 -3.65
N VAL A 124 7.86 3.53 -2.62
CA VAL A 124 7.91 2.93 -1.27
C VAL A 124 6.53 2.75 -0.63
N ASN A 125 5.52 3.49 -1.10
CA ASN A 125 4.14 3.43 -0.64
C ASN A 125 3.24 2.62 -1.60
N ALA A 126 3.79 1.76 -2.45
CA ALA A 126 3.02 0.81 -3.25
C ALA A 126 2.32 -0.23 -2.37
N THR A 127 1.14 -0.70 -2.76
CA THR A 127 0.39 -1.73 -2.03
C THR A 127 1.14 -3.05 -2.06
N GLY A 128 1.30 -3.74 -0.93
CA GLY A 128 2.08 -4.99 -0.86
C GLY A 128 3.59 -4.76 -0.72
N GLY A 129 4.00 -3.57 -0.27
CA GLY A 129 5.40 -3.27 0.04
C GLY A 129 6.02 -4.23 1.06
N GLU A 130 5.22 -4.85 1.93
CA GLU A 130 5.67 -5.87 2.87
C GLU A 130 6.29 -7.09 2.13
N ALA A 131 5.65 -7.55 1.05
CA ALA A 131 6.17 -8.66 0.25
C ALA A 131 7.47 -8.31 -0.49
N LEU A 132 7.64 -7.02 -0.85
CA LEU A 132 8.89 -6.51 -1.43
C LEU A 132 10.04 -6.60 -0.42
N PHE A 133 9.78 -6.22 0.85
CA PHE A 133 10.77 -6.31 1.91
C PHE A 133 11.21 -7.75 2.19
N ASP A 134 10.25 -8.67 2.28
CA ASP A 134 10.53 -10.09 2.48
C ASP A 134 11.32 -10.67 1.31
N ALA A 135 10.99 -10.27 0.08
CA ALA A 135 11.71 -10.68 -1.12
C ALA A 135 13.16 -10.17 -1.13
N PHE A 136 13.41 -8.93 -0.72
CA PHE A 136 14.76 -8.40 -0.61
C PHE A 136 15.56 -9.08 0.50
N ALA A 137 14.93 -9.38 1.63
CA ALA A 137 15.57 -10.11 2.73
C ALA A 137 15.98 -11.55 2.35
N ALA A 138 15.34 -12.13 1.33
CA ALA A 138 15.70 -13.44 0.78
C ALA A 138 16.94 -13.40 -0.13
N LEU A 139 17.42 -12.21 -0.54
CA LEU A 139 18.63 -12.08 -1.36
C LEU A 139 19.89 -12.36 -0.53
N PRO A 140 20.90 -13.03 -1.11
CA PRO A 140 22.15 -13.30 -0.42
C PRO A 140 22.88 -12.00 -0.09
N GLU A 141 23.40 -11.88 1.14
CA GLU A 141 24.15 -10.71 1.62
C GLU A 141 23.36 -9.39 1.65
N PHE A 142 22.02 -9.45 1.66
CA PHE A 142 21.19 -8.26 1.77
C PHE A 142 21.28 -7.60 3.16
N GLN A 143 21.56 -6.30 3.19
CA GLN A 143 21.74 -5.53 4.42
C GLN A 143 20.43 -4.86 4.84
N VAL A 144 19.58 -5.61 5.55
CA VAL A 144 18.28 -5.14 6.06
C VAL A 144 18.42 -3.90 6.95
N ASP A 145 19.46 -3.82 7.77
CA ASP A 145 19.70 -2.67 8.65
C ASP A 145 19.95 -1.38 7.86
N VAL A 146 20.74 -1.45 6.79
CA VAL A 146 21.04 -0.31 5.90
C VAL A 146 19.77 0.17 5.20
N MET A 147 18.97 -0.77 4.72
CA MET A 147 17.67 -0.50 4.10
C MET A 147 16.73 0.25 5.07
N LEU A 148 16.55 -0.28 6.28
CA LEU A 148 15.70 0.34 7.30
C LEU A 148 16.22 1.71 7.74
N GLN A 149 17.54 1.88 7.82
CA GLN A 149 18.14 3.16 8.13
C GLN A 149 17.84 4.20 7.05
N GLN A 150 17.97 3.85 5.76
CA GLN A 150 17.68 4.76 4.64
C GLN A 150 16.19 5.11 4.54
N LEU A 151 15.28 4.22 4.92
CA LEU A 151 13.85 4.53 4.97
C LEU A 151 13.48 5.49 6.11
N ARG A 152 14.17 5.41 7.25
CA ARG A 152 13.97 6.33 8.39
C ARG A 152 14.65 7.69 8.16
N HIS A 153 15.83 7.67 7.57
CA HIS A 153 16.66 8.85 7.30
C HIS A 153 17.06 8.86 5.82
N PRO A 154 16.13 9.23 4.92
CA PRO A 154 16.43 9.26 3.50
C PRO A 154 17.48 10.33 3.23
N SER A 155 18.63 9.88 2.72
CA SER A 155 19.70 10.75 2.23
C SER A 155 19.31 11.38 0.89
N ASP A 156 19.85 12.56 0.59
CA ASP A 156 19.63 13.20 -0.70
C ASP A 156 20.38 12.44 -1.80
N GLY A 157 19.62 11.75 -2.66
CA GLY A 157 20.16 11.03 -3.82
C GLY A 157 19.69 9.59 -3.94
N THR A 158 20.42 8.84 -4.76
CA THR A 158 20.18 7.42 -5.01
C THR A 158 21.19 6.60 -4.23
N VAL A 159 20.71 5.71 -3.36
CA VAL A 159 21.55 4.86 -2.53
C VAL A 159 21.44 3.42 -2.99
N VAL A 160 22.58 2.80 -3.30
CA VAL A 160 22.65 1.36 -3.61
C VAL A 160 22.60 0.59 -2.30
N ILE A 161 21.60 -0.27 -2.14
CA ILE A 161 21.40 -1.08 -0.93
C ILE A 161 21.98 -2.47 -1.12
N TRP A 162 21.89 -3.01 -2.34
CA TRP A 162 22.40 -4.33 -2.66
C TRP A 162 22.84 -4.43 -4.11
N ARG A 163 23.83 -5.28 -4.36
CA ARG A 163 24.33 -5.64 -5.68
C ARG A 163 24.65 -7.12 -5.70
N SER A 164 24.26 -7.80 -6.77
CA SER A 164 24.60 -9.20 -6.98
C SER A 164 26.10 -9.35 -7.23
N ALA A 165 26.74 -10.27 -6.51
CA ALA A 165 28.13 -10.66 -6.75
C ALA A 165 28.31 -11.35 -8.11
N ALA A 166 27.24 -11.96 -8.66
CA ALA A 166 27.27 -12.67 -9.94
C ALA A 166 27.19 -11.74 -11.17
N SER A 167 26.87 -10.45 -10.99
CA SER A 167 26.47 -9.55 -12.08
C SER A 167 27.46 -8.41 -12.40
N ALA A 168 28.70 -8.40 -11.89
CA ALA A 168 29.67 -7.34 -12.19
C ALA A 168 30.73 -7.77 -13.23
N PRO A 169 31.15 -6.93 -14.21
CA PRO A 169 30.73 -5.56 -14.54
C PRO A 169 30.43 -5.27 -16.04
N GLN A 170 29.30 -4.65 -16.35
CA GLN A 170 29.10 -3.84 -17.58
C GLN A 170 28.30 -2.54 -17.35
N PHE A 171 28.28 -1.98 -16.13
CA PHE A 171 27.81 -0.60 -15.96
C PHE A 171 28.95 0.36 -16.32
N ARG A 172 29.04 0.68 -17.61
CA ARG A 172 29.89 1.76 -18.13
C ARG A 172 29.27 3.09 -17.69
N LEU A 173 29.94 3.76 -16.78
CA LEU A 173 29.79 5.18 -16.54
C LEU A 173 30.13 5.90 -17.85
N GLU A 174 29.14 6.43 -18.55
CA GLU A 174 29.41 7.46 -19.55
C GLU A 174 29.61 8.79 -18.83
N HIS A 175 30.75 9.41 -19.13
CA HIS A 175 31.29 10.64 -18.56
C HIS A 175 30.52 11.89 -18.96
#